data_AF-K3YL44-F1
#
_entry.id   AF-K3YL44-F1
#
_cell.length_a   1.000
_cell.length_b   1.000
_cell.length_c   1.000
_cell.angle_alpha   90.00
_cell.angle_beta   90.00
_cell.angle_gamma   90.00
#
_symmetry.space_group_name_H-M   'P 1'
#
loop_
_entity.id
_entity.type
_entity.pdbx_description
1 polymer ?
#
loop_
_entity_poly.entity_id
_entity_poly.type
_entity_poly.pdbx_seq_one_letter_code
_entity_poly.pdbx_strand_id
1 'polypeptide(L)'
;MKPSRVFMAANRQQPSLETLPMKLLTVIAIHLVATSDQPMEDLGRLQATCTVMRRVCGQCAVVRHVALLRCWEEVQWNQPSRYYSLLRLLVDVGNPEASLLTGIPDFFGGY
;
A
#
# COMPACT_ATOMS: atom_id res chain seq x y z
N MET A 1 39.74 -47.83 7.28
CA MET A 1 38.72 -46.98 7.93
C MET A 1 38.07 -46.09 6.88
N LYS A 2 36.75 -46.21 6.66
CA LYS A 2 35.98 -45.28 5.82
C LYS A 2 35.48 -44.13 6.70
N PRO A 3 35.57 -42.85 6.30
CA PRO A 3 34.97 -41.78 7.07
C PRO A 3 33.45 -41.75 6.81
N SER A 4 32.67 -41.89 7.87
CA SER A 4 31.22 -41.69 7.87
C SER A 4 30.90 -40.22 7.59
N ARG A 5 30.17 -39.95 6.51
CA ARG A 5 29.64 -38.62 6.22
C ARG A 5 28.44 -38.36 7.13
N VAL A 6 28.61 -37.52 8.13
CA VAL A 6 27.50 -36.95 8.90
C VAL A 6 26.78 -35.96 7.97
N PHE A 7 25.55 -36.27 7.58
CA PHE A 7 24.67 -35.32 6.91
C PHE A 7 24.14 -34.33 7.96
N MET A 8 24.77 -33.15 8.06
CA MET A 8 24.12 -32.01 8.71
C MET A 8 23.00 -31.52 7.79
N ALA A 9 21.76 -31.88 8.12
CA ALA A 9 20.59 -31.22 7.54
C ALA A 9 20.55 -29.79 8.10
N ALA A 10 20.94 -28.81 7.27
CA ALA A 10 20.75 -27.41 7.59
C ALA A 10 19.24 -27.15 7.71
N ASN A 11 18.76 -26.96 8.94
CA ASN A 11 17.38 -26.58 9.22
C ASN A 11 17.14 -25.16 8.69
N ARG A 12 16.80 -25.06 7.39
CA ARG A 12 16.32 -23.82 6.77
C ARG A 12 14.90 -23.58 7.27
N GLN A 13 14.77 -23.06 8.49
CA GLN A 13 13.49 -22.55 8.96
C GLN A 13 13.03 -21.47 7.97
N GLN A 14 11.90 -21.71 7.31
CA GLN A 14 11.30 -20.70 6.47
C GLN A 14 10.89 -19.52 7.36
N PRO A 15 11.20 -18.27 6.97
CA PRO A 15 10.78 -17.10 7.74
C PRO A 15 9.25 -17.08 7.79
N SER A 16 8.70 -17.09 9.01
CA SER A 16 7.26 -17.01 9.26
C SER A 16 6.78 -15.57 9.14
N LEU A 17 5.53 -15.37 8.72
CA LEU A 17 4.89 -14.04 8.75
C LEU A 17 4.86 -13.43 10.15
N GLU A 18 4.88 -14.25 11.19
CA GLU A 18 4.86 -13.79 12.59
C GLU A 18 6.16 -13.10 13.02
N THR A 19 7.27 -13.31 12.30
CA THR A 19 8.55 -12.67 12.63
C THR A 19 8.70 -11.29 12.00
N LEU A 20 7.79 -10.91 11.10
CA LEU A 20 7.81 -9.61 10.43
C LEU A 20 7.10 -8.54 11.26
N PRO A 21 7.66 -7.32 11.34
CA PRO A 21 6.97 -6.18 11.89
C PRO A 21 5.61 -5.94 11.24
N MET A 22 4.59 -5.66 12.05
CA MET A 22 3.22 -5.42 11.58
C MET A 22 3.12 -4.33 10.50
N LYS A 23 3.97 -3.30 10.57
CA LYS A 23 4.04 -2.24 9.56
C LYS A 23 4.47 -2.75 8.19
N LEU A 24 5.43 -3.69 8.13
CA LEU A 24 5.86 -4.30 6.86
C LEU A 24 4.77 -5.22 6.29
N LEU A 25 4.12 -6.01 7.15
CA LEU A 25 2.98 -6.84 6.74
C LEU A 25 1.83 -6.00 6.18
N THR A 26 1.58 -4.82 6.77
CA THR A 26 0.59 -3.86 6.28
C THR A 26 0.92 -3.37 4.88
N VAL A 27 2.18 -2.97 4.63
CA VAL A 27 2.64 -2.55 3.30
C VAL A 27 2.52 -3.69 2.29
N ILE A 28 2.93 -4.91 2.65
CA ILE A 28 2.84 -6.09 1.78
C ILE A 28 1.37 -6.37 1.42
N ALA A 29 0.48 -6.41 2.41
CA ALA A 29 -0.94 -6.69 2.18
C ALA A 29 -1.59 -5.62 1.28
N ILE A 30 -1.33 -4.34 1.56
CA ILE A 30 -1.83 -3.23 0.73
C ILE A 30 -1.33 -3.38 -0.70
N HIS A 31 -0.04 -3.60 -0.90
CA HIS A 31 0.55 -3.62 -2.24
C HIS A 31 0.04 -4.81 -3.05
N LEU A 32 0.05 -6.01 -2.46
CA LEU A 32 -0.44 -7.24 -3.09
C LEU A 32 -1.89 -7.10 -3.55
N VAL A 33 -2.73 -6.51 -2.70
CA VAL A 33 -4.14 -6.30 -2.99
C VAL A 33 -4.34 -5.19 -4.01
N ALA A 34 -3.63 -4.06 -3.90
CA ALA A 34 -3.77 -2.93 -4.81
C ALA A 34 -3.38 -3.29 -6.25
N THR A 35 -2.39 -4.18 -6.43
CA THR A 35 -1.98 -4.67 -7.75
C THR A 35 -2.90 -5.74 -8.34
N SER A 36 -3.90 -6.22 -7.59
CA SER A 36 -4.85 -7.22 -8.09
C SER A 36 -5.91 -6.60 -8.99
N ASP A 37 -6.44 -7.37 -9.93
CA ASP A 37 -7.61 -7.00 -10.72
C ASP A 37 -8.87 -6.81 -9.84
N GLN A 38 -8.98 -7.57 -8.74
CA GLN A 38 -10.13 -7.60 -7.84
C GLN A 38 -9.71 -7.31 -6.38
N PRO A 39 -9.26 -6.08 -6.09
CA PRO A 39 -8.63 -5.72 -4.81
C PRO A 39 -9.53 -6.00 -3.60
N MET A 40 -10.81 -5.65 -3.66
CA MET A 40 -11.70 -5.87 -2.50
C MET A 40 -11.98 -7.35 -2.24
N GLU A 41 -12.03 -8.17 -3.29
CA GLU A 41 -12.24 -9.61 -3.16
C GLU A 41 -10.97 -10.32 -2.69
N ASP A 42 -9.82 -9.95 -3.24
CA ASP A 42 -8.53 -10.49 -2.85
C ASP A 42 -8.09 -10.05 -1.46
N LEU A 43 -8.53 -8.88 -0.98
CA LEU A 43 -8.38 -8.50 0.43
C LEU A 43 -9.12 -9.48 1.35
N GLY A 44 -10.34 -9.88 0.97
CA GLY A 44 -11.12 -10.87 1.70
C GLY A 44 -10.47 -12.26 1.67
N ARG A 45 -9.93 -12.66 0.53
CA ARG A 45 -9.17 -13.93 0.38
C ARG A 45 -7.89 -13.92 1.22
N LEU A 46 -7.16 -12.80 1.23
CA LEU A 46 -5.96 -12.61 2.05
C LEU A 46 -6.31 -12.64 3.56
N GLN A 47 -7.42 -12.03 3.94
CA GLN A 47 -7.94 -12.08 5.31
C GLN A 47 -8.29 -13.51 5.76
N ALA A 48 -8.70 -14.38 4.82
CA ALA A 48 -9.04 -15.78 5.10
C ALA A 48 -7.80 -16.70 5.22
N THR A 49 -6.62 -16.28 4.77
CA THR A 49 -5.45 -17.17 4.65
C THR A 49 -4.82 -17.52 6.00
N CYS A 50 -4.64 -16.55 6.89
CA CYS A 50 -4.07 -16.79 8.23
C CYS A 50 -4.47 -15.71 9.24
N THR A 51 -4.24 -15.98 10.53
CA THR A 51 -4.59 -15.06 11.64
C THR A 51 -3.85 -13.73 11.57
N VAL A 52 -2.57 -13.75 11.17
CA VAL A 52 -1.76 -12.54 11.00
C VAL A 52 -2.35 -11.65 9.90
N MET A 53 -2.61 -12.21 8.72
CA MET A 53 -3.22 -11.47 7.61
C MET A 53 -4.65 -11.05 7.92
N ARG A 54 -5.42 -11.87 8.67
CA ARG A 54 -6.73 -11.48 9.17
C ARG A 54 -6.67 -10.20 10.00
N ARG A 55 -5.68 -10.10 10.88
CA ARG A 55 -5.48 -8.92 11.73
C ARG A 55 -5.06 -7.69 10.93
N VAL A 56 -4.16 -7.85 9.97
CA VAL A 56 -3.68 -6.77 9.11
C VAL A 56 -4.80 -6.28 8.19
N CYS A 57 -5.40 -7.17 7.41
CA CYS A 57 -6.42 -6.83 6.41
C CYS A 57 -7.73 -6.36 7.04
N GLY A 58 -8.02 -6.78 8.28
CA GLY A 58 -9.17 -6.28 9.04
C GLY A 58 -9.02 -4.85 9.55
N GLN A 59 -7.85 -4.22 9.41
CA GLN A 59 -7.67 -2.82 9.80
C GLN A 59 -8.38 -1.90 8.81
N CYS A 60 -9.23 -1.00 9.33
CA CYS A 60 -9.89 0.03 8.52
C CYS A 60 -8.89 0.87 7.70
N ALA A 61 -7.68 1.08 8.23
CA ALA A 61 -6.62 1.78 7.52
C ALA A 61 -6.20 1.05 6.22
N VAL A 62 -6.08 -0.27 6.24
CA VAL A 62 -5.72 -1.08 5.05
C VAL A 62 -6.81 -1.01 4.00
N VAL A 63 -8.07 -1.24 4.40
CA VAL A 63 -9.22 -1.16 3.49
C VAL A 63 -9.30 0.21 2.82
N ARG A 64 -9.19 1.29 3.60
CA ARG A 64 -9.20 2.66 3.08
C ARG A 64 -8.04 2.92 2.13
N HIS A 65 -6.85 2.45 2.47
CA HIS A 65 -5.66 2.68 1.66
C HIS A 65 -5.74 1.95 0.32
N VAL A 66 -6.21 0.69 0.32
CA VAL A 66 -6.48 -0.07 -0.90
C VAL A 66 -7.50 0.66 -1.78
N ALA A 67 -8.62 1.12 -1.20
CA ALA A 67 -9.63 1.87 -1.95
C ALA A 67 -9.05 3.17 -2.55
N LEU A 68 -8.24 3.91 -1.78
CA LEU A 68 -7.60 5.14 -2.22
C LEU A 68 -6.62 4.89 -3.38
N LEU A 69 -5.77 3.86 -3.28
CA LEU A 69 -4.82 3.50 -4.33
C LEU A 69 -5.53 3.09 -5.62
N ARG A 70 -6.65 2.38 -5.54
CA ARG A 70 -7.43 2.00 -6.72
C ARG A 70 -8.11 3.19 -7.36
N CYS A 71 -8.73 4.07 -6.56
CA CYS A 71 -9.22 5.34 -7.07
C CYS A 71 -8.08 6.14 -7.71
N TRP A 72 -6.88 6.13 -7.13
CA TRP A 72 -5.71 6.82 -7.68
C TRP A 72 -5.28 6.25 -9.03
N GLU A 73 -5.19 4.93 -9.19
CA GLU A 73 -4.85 4.30 -10.48
C GLU A 73 -5.91 4.51 -11.55
N GLU A 74 -7.20 4.52 -11.18
CA GLU A 74 -8.32 4.79 -12.09
C GLU A 74 -8.45 6.27 -12.46
N VAL A 75 -7.83 7.17 -11.68
CA VAL A 75 -7.80 8.59 -12.03
C VAL A 75 -6.91 8.77 -13.25
N GLN A 76 -7.53 9.26 -14.32
CA GLN A 76 -6.84 9.79 -15.49
C GLN A 76 -6.06 11.06 -15.10
N TRP A 77 -4.88 10.91 -14.50
CA TRP A 77 -4.01 12.03 -14.10
C TRP A 77 -3.58 12.92 -15.27
N ASN A 78 -3.64 12.39 -16.48
CA ASN A 78 -3.42 13.15 -17.71
C ASN A 78 -4.53 14.17 -18.00
N GLN A 79 -5.65 14.15 -17.26
CA GLN A 79 -6.71 15.15 -17.32
C GLN A 79 -6.42 16.25 -16.29
N PRO A 80 -6.05 17.48 -16.73
CA PRO A 80 -5.69 18.57 -15.82
C PRO A 80 -6.81 18.88 -14.81
N SER A 81 -8.06 18.78 -15.23
CA SER A 81 -9.24 19.05 -14.39
C SER A 81 -9.33 18.14 -13.15
N ARG A 82 -8.95 16.87 -13.27
CA ARG A 82 -8.97 15.91 -12.14
C ARG A 82 -7.86 16.19 -11.14
N TYR A 83 -6.66 16.49 -11.66
CA TYR A 83 -5.52 16.89 -10.82
C TYR A 83 -5.83 18.17 -10.02
N TYR A 84 -6.34 19.21 -10.67
CA TYR A 84 -6.72 20.45 -9.98
C TYR A 84 -7.90 20.27 -9.01
N SER A 85 -8.85 19.37 -9.31
CA SER A 85 -9.94 19.05 -8.38
C SER A 85 -9.42 18.39 -7.10
N LEU A 86 -8.48 17.46 -7.20
CA LEU A 86 -7.85 16.86 -6.02
C LEU A 86 -7.03 17.89 -5.24
N LEU A 87 -6.20 18.70 -5.93
CA LEU A 87 -5.41 19.76 -5.31
C LEU A 87 -6.30 20.70 -4.48
N ARG A 88 -7.43 21.12 -5.05
CA ARG A 88 -8.40 21.97 -4.35
C ARG A 88 -8.97 21.33 -3.10
N LEU A 89 -9.37 20.05 -3.17
CA LEU A 89 -9.84 19.31 -1.99
C LEU A 89 -8.76 19.21 -0.91
N LEU A 90 -7.49 19.01 -1.31
CA LEU A 90 -6.37 18.95 -0.39
C LEU A 90 -6.08 20.31 0.27
N VAL A 91 -6.19 21.40 -0.48
CA VAL A 91 -6.11 22.77 0.06
C VAL A 91 -7.24 23.03 1.06
N ASP A 92 -8.48 22.64 0.73
CA ASP A 92 -9.64 22.84 1.60
C ASP A 92 -9.51 22.12 2.95
N VAL A 93 -8.84 20.96 3.00
CA VAL A 93 -8.54 20.24 4.25
C VAL A 93 -7.24 20.70 4.92
N GLY A 94 -6.61 21.76 4.42
CA GLY A 94 -5.41 22.37 5.01
C GLY A 94 -4.11 21.61 4.75
N ASN A 95 -4.00 20.87 3.64
CA ASN A 95 -2.75 20.23 3.26
C ASN A 95 -1.70 21.31 2.84
N PRO A 96 -0.55 21.41 3.52
CA PRO A 96 0.43 22.46 3.26
C PRO A 96 1.18 22.28 1.93
N GLU A 97 1.38 21.04 1.48
CA GLU A 97 2.02 20.75 0.19
C GLU A 97 1.11 21.16 -0.98
N ALA A 98 -0.18 20.87 -0.91
CA ALA A 98 -1.18 21.28 -1.90
C ALA A 98 -1.34 22.81 -1.93
N SER A 99 -1.31 23.45 -0.76
CA SER A 99 -1.35 24.91 -0.65
C SER A 99 -0.13 25.57 -1.30
N LEU A 100 1.06 25.00 -1.09
CA LEU A 100 2.29 25.45 -1.74
C LEU A 100 2.21 25.28 -3.27
N LEU A 101 1.79 24.11 -3.74
CA LEU A 101 1.66 23.82 -5.17
C LEU A 101 0.65 24.70 -5.88
N THR A 102 -0.44 25.08 -5.20
CA THR A 102 -1.48 25.98 -5.75
C THR A 102 -1.03 27.43 -5.72
N GLY A 103 -0.24 27.83 -4.70
CA GLY A 103 0.30 29.19 -4.58
C GLY A 103 1.47 29.49 -5.53
N ILE A 104 2.23 28.50 -6.00
CA ILE A 104 3.36 28.69 -6.93
C ILE A 104 2.90 29.28 -8.29
N PRO A 105 1.85 28.76 -8.96
CA PRO A 105 1.29 29.38 -10.15
C PRO A 105 0.78 30.81 -9.93
N ASP A 106 0.12 31.10 -8.79
CA ASP A 106 -0.38 32.45 -8.50
C ASP A 106 0.77 33.45 -8.23
N PHE A 107 1.90 32.97 -7.70
CA PHE A 107 3.08 33.79 -7.42
C PHE A 107 3.97 34.02 -8.64
N PHE A 108 4.07 33.04 -9.56
CA PHE A 108 4.98 33.08 -10.73
C PHE A 108 4.27 33.20 -12.09
N GLY A 109 2.94 33.07 -12.16
CA GLY A 109 2.15 32.98 -13.40
C GLY A 109 1.57 34.28 -13.93
N GLY A 110 1.89 35.43 -13.31
CA GLY A 110 1.50 36.75 -13.80
C GLY A 110 2.45 37.26 -14.90
N TYR A 111 2.45 36.65 -16.08
CA TYR A 111 3.03 37.21 -17.31
C TYR A 111 2.17 36.90 -18.53
#